data_AF-A0A2G9UHR5-F1
#
_entry.id   AF-A0A2G9UHR5-F1
#
_cell.length_a   1.000
_cell.length_b   1.000
_cell.length_c   1.000
_cell.angle_alpha   90.00
_cell.angle_beta   90.00
_cell.angle_gamma   90.00
#
_symmetry.space_group_name_H-M   'P 1'
#
loop_
_entity.id
_entity.type
_entity.pdbx_description
1 polymer ?
#
loop_
_entity_poly.entity_id
_entity_poly.type
_entity_poly.pdbx_seq_one_letter_code
_entity_poly.pdbx_strand_id
1 'polypeptide(L)'
;MNHRGCALECREDPSCFAYEWLEGSALCFLKSRSLSGDLVKKIDAVIGFCLDEDDEERDRFRDHTAFGTELASINEIEGEKCKDTCMGIREAAAYSWTPDNLDDDDAVVGTCKCIESLMSVKLNFNSFSGFLGPRKWQKGRRHAPIVIR
;
A
#
# COMPACT_ATOMS: atom_id res chain seq x y z
N MET A 1 -7.64 14.26 -19.72
CA MET A 1 -7.14 13.11 -18.92
C MET A 1 -8.25 12.65 -18.00
N ASN A 2 -8.32 11.38 -17.60
CA ASN A 2 -9.30 10.88 -16.63
C ASN A 2 -8.57 10.11 -15.51
N HIS A 3 -9.29 9.72 -14.45
CA HIS A 3 -8.71 8.98 -13.32
C HIS A 3 -7.89 7.76 -13.76
N ARG A 4 -8.40 6.96 -14.70
CA ARG A 4 -7.68 5.78 -15.23
C ARG A 4 -6.39 6.18 -15.94
N GLY A 5 -6.39 7.27 -16.70
CA GLY A 5 -5.18 7.81 -17.33
C GLY A 5 -4.11 8.18 -16.30
N CYS A 6 -4.50 8.80 -15.18
CA CYS A 6 -3.57 9.14 -14.09
C CYS A 6 -2.92 7.90 -13.45
N ALA A 7 -3.71 6.84 -13.25
CA ALA A 7 -3.19 5.58 -12.74
C ALA A 7 -2.20 4.91 -13.72
N LEU A 8 -2.51 4.94 -15.02
CA LEU A 8 -1.63 4.39 -16.06
C LEU A 8 -0.31 5.16 -16.16
N GLU A 9 -0.38 6.49 -16.11
CA GLU A 9 0.81 7.35 -16.14
C GLU A 9 1.72 7.09 -14.93
N CYS A 10 1.13 6.94 -13.73
CA CYS A 10 1.91 6.55 -12.55
C CYS A 10 2.54 5.16 -12.70
N ARG A 11 1.82 4.19 -13.25
CA ARG A 11 2.38 2.85 -13.49
C ARG A 11 3.53 2.88 -14.49
N GLU A 12 3.43 3.71 -15.52
CA GLU A 12 4.46 3.84 -16.57
C GLU A 12 5.68 4.67 -16.12
N ASP A 13 5.54 5.56 -15.13
CA ASP A 13 6.65 6.30 -14.52
C ASP A 13 7.34 5.46 -13.42
N PRO A 14 8.60 5.02 -13.59
CA PRO A 14 9.32 4.23 -12.60
C PRO A 14 9.52 4.94 -11.25
N SER A 15 9.50 6.28 -11.26
CA SER A 15 9.66 7.09 -10.05
C SER A 15 8.35 7.25 -9.27
N CYS A 16 7.21 6.97 -9.90
CA CYS A 16 5.92 7.16 -9.27
C CYS A 16 5.63 6.07 -8.23
N PHE A 17 5.22 6.55 -7.06
CA PHE A 17 4.82 5.73 -5.92
C PHE A 17 3.30 5.79 -5.71
N ALA A 18 2.73 6.98 -5.88
CA ALA A 18 1.31 7.24 -5.73
C ALA A 18 0.87 8.36 -6.66
N TYR A 19 -0.43 8.50 -6.89
CA TYR A 19 -1.00 9.58 -7.67
C TYR A 19 -2.22 10.19 -6.97
N GLU A 20 -2.44 11.47 -7.20
CA GLU A 20 -3.62 12.22 -6.77
C GLU A 20 -4.34 12.75 -8.01
N TRP A 21 -5.57 12.30 -8.22
CA TRP A 21 -6.45 12.76 -9.29
C TRP A 21 -7.49 13.72 -8.72
N LEU A 22 -7.50 14.96 -9.21
CA LEU A 22 -8.52 15.95 -8.85
C LEU A 22 -9.63 15.93 -9.91
N GLU A 23 -10.82 15.50 -9.52
CA GLU A 23 -11.94 15.30 -10.44
C GLU A 23 -12.46 16.63 -11.02
N GLY A 24 -12.64 17.65 -10.18
CA GLY A 24 -13.19 18.93 -10.59
C GLY A 24 -12.32 19.71 -11.60
N SER A 25 -11.00 19.53 -11.56
CA SER A 25 -10.05 20.22 -12.44
C SER A 25 -9.42 19.30 -13.51
N ALA A 26 -9.73 18.01 -13.47
CA ALA A 26 -9.13 16.99 -14.32
C ALA A 26 -7.58 17.00 -14.30
N LEU A 27 -6.99 17.27 -13.14
CA LEU A 27 -5.54 17.33 -12.92
C LEU A 27 -5.02 16.05 -12.25
N CYS A 28 -3.86 15.58 -12.71
CA CYS A 28 -3.15 14.44 -12.13
C CYS A 28 -1.82 14.91 -11.51
N PHE A 29 -1.58 14.51 -10.27
CA PHE A 29 -0.33 14.77 -9.56
C PHE A 29 0.33 13.46 -9.18
N LEU A 30 1.42 13.12 -9.87
CA LEU A 30 2.27 11.99 -9.51
C LEU A 30 3.10 12.34 -8.28
N LYS A 31 3.25 11.38 -7.36
CA LYS A 31 4.06 11.49 -6.15
C LYS A 31 5.20 10.49 -6.26
N SER A 32 6.42 10.96 -6.02
CA SER A 32 7.62 10.11 -6.14
C SER A 32 7.80 9.18 -4.94
N ARG A 33 8.74 8.24 -5.05
CA ARG A 33 9.21 7.38 -3.94
C ARG A 33 9.90 8.12 -2.79
N SER A 34 10.11 9.43 -2.88
CA SER A 34 10.57 10.24 -1.74
C SER A 34 9.41 10.66 -0.83
N LEU A 35 8.20 10.12 -1.06
CA LEU A 35 7.01 10.48 -0.32
C LEU A 35 7.11 10.05 1.14
N SER A 36 7.14 11.04 2.02
CA SER A 36 6.84 10.88 3.43
C SER A 36 5.71 11.84 3.76
N GLY A 37 4.53 11.32 4.09
CA GLY A 37 3.33 12.15 4.13
C GLY A 37 2.13 11.49 4.79
N ASP A 38 1.19 12.33 5.19
CA ASP A 38 -0.08 11.91 5.78
C ASP A 38 -1.18 11.93 4.72
N LEU A 39 -2.08 10.95 4.79
CA LEU A 39 -3.26 10.88 3.94
C LEU A 39 -4.33 11.79 4.50
N VAL A 40 -4.57 12.88 3.78
CA VAL A 40 -5.61 13.85 4.11
C VAL A 40 -6.77 13.65 3.14
N LYS A 41 -7.96 13.42 3.67
CA LYS A 41 -9.18 13.39 2.88
C LYS A 41 -9.42 14.77 2.28
N LYS A 42 -9.46 14.84 0.95
CA LYS A 42 -9.84 16.05 0.21
C LYS A 42 -11.13 15.80 -0.56
N ILE A 43 -11.97 16.82 -0.62
CA ILE A 43 -13.16 16.82 -1.46
C ILE A 43 -12.69 16.82 -2.92
N ASP A 44 -13.31 16.01 -3.77
CA ASP A 44 -13.02 15.86 -5.21
C ASP A 44 -11.62 15.34 -5.56
N ALA A 45 -10.95 14.65 -4.63
CA ALA A 45 -9.67 14.00 -4.88
C ALA A 45 -9.76 12.48 -4.72
N VAL A 46 -9.13 11.76 -5.66
CA VAL A 46 -8.89 10.32 -5.57
C VAL A 46 -7.39 10.10 -5.44
N ILE A 47 -6.97 9.38 -4.40
CA ILE A 47 -5.60 8.90 -4.26
C ILE A 47 -5.51 7.43 -4.67
N GLY A 48 -4.49 7.09 -5.42
CA GLY A 48 -4.13 5.70 -5.69
C GLY A 48 -2.64 5.50 -5.48
N PHE A 49 -2.25 4.27 -5.23
CA PHE A 49 -0.86 3.85 -5.12
C PHE A 49 -0.50 3.00 -6.33
N CYS A 50 0.75 3.08 -6.75
CA CYS A 50 1.25 2.24 -7.82
C CYS A 50 1.35 0.79 -7.30
N LEU A 51 0.38 -0.04 -7.69
CA LEU A 51 0.43 -1.48 -7.51
C LEU A 51 0.79 -2.09 -8.85
N ASP A 52 2.04 -2.50 -8.96
CA ASP A 52 2.56 -3.19 -10.13
C ASP A 52 2.85 -4.64 -9.72
N GLU A 53 1.85 -5.52 -9.86
CA GLU A 53 1.96 -6.93 -9.45
C GLU A 53 3.06 -7.68 -10.24
N ASP A 54 3.50 -7.13 -11.38
CA ASP A 54 4.58 -7.65 -12.21
C ASP A 54 5.98 -7.14 -11.74
N ASP A 55 6.03 -6.22 -10.75
CA ASP A 55 7.26 -5.64 -10.18
C ASP A 55 7.23 -5.67 -8.64
N GLU A 56 7.90 -6.67 -8.06
CA GLU A 56 7.91 -6.92 -6.62
C GLU A 56 8.53 -5.77 -5.78
N GLU A 57 9.42 -4.96 -6.35
CA GLU A 57 9.99 -3.80 -5.64
C GLU A 57 9.00 -2.63 -5.59
N ARG A 58 8.11 -2.54 -6.58
CA ARG A 58 7.06 -1.51 -6.66
C ARG A 58 5.82 -1.89 -5.87
N ASP A 59 5.45 -3.18 -5.81
CA ASP A 59 4.27 -3.65 -5.05
C ASP A 59 4.41 -3.51 -3.53
N ARG A 60 5.65 -3.59 -3.01
CA ARG A 60 5.93 -3.71 -1.57
C ARG A 60 6.32 -2.41 -0.85
N PHE A 61 5.98 -1.25 -1.39
CA PHE A 61 6.33 0.06 -0.79
C PHE A 61 7.71 0.06 -0.13
N ARG A 62 8.73 -0.38 -0.86
CA ARG A 62 10.07 -0.58 -0.32
C ARG A 62 10.57 0.72 0.31
N ASP A 63 11.27 0.60 1.43
CA ASP A 63 11.76 1.69 2.27
C ASP A 63 10.67 2.59 2.85
N HIS A 64 9.43 2.08 2.94
CA HIS A 64 8.34 2.81 3.56
C HIS A 64 7.64 1.99 4.63
N THR A 65 7.38 2.64 5.75
CA THR A 65 6.52 2.15 6.82
C THR A 65 5.12 2.75 6.67
N ALA A 66 4.11 1.89 6.64
CA ALA A 66 2.71 2.29 6.64
C ALA A 66 2.21 2.43 8.08
N PHE A 67 1.44 3.49 8.34
CA PHE A 67 0.83 3.75 9.64
C PHE A 67 -0.68 3.89 9.49
N GLY A 68 -1.40 3.50 10.55
CA GLY A 68 -2.84 3.56 10.58
C GLY A 68 -3.42 2.88 11.81
N THR A 69 -4.70 2.51 11.74
CA THR A 69 -5.35 1.73 12.80
C THR A 69 -4.73 0.34 12.86
N GLU A 70 -3.96 0.06 13.91
CA GLU A 70 -3.30 -1.21 14.14
C GLU A 70 -4.30 -2.26 14.65
N LEU A 71 -4.38 -3.39 13.97
CA LEU A 71 -5.18 -4.55 14.39
C LEU A 71 -4.35 -5.59 15.14
N ALA A 72 -3.08 -5.70 14.78
CA ALA A 72 -2.12 -6.61 15.40
C ALA A 72 -0.68 -6.12 15.18
N SER A 73 0.19 -6.46 16.13
CA SER A 73 1.64 -6.31 16.04
C SER A 73 2.28 -7.65 16.40
N ILE A 74 3.12 -8.17 15.51
CA ILE A 74 3.80 -9.45 15.64
C ILE A 74 5.29 -9.19 15.59
N ASN A 75 5.99 -9.43 16.69
CA ASN A 75 7.43 -9.25 16.79
C ASN A 75 8.18 -10.51 16.34
N GLU A 76 9.48 -10.39 16.12
CA GLU A 76 10.38 -11.50 15.79
C GLU A 76 9.93 -12.32 14.57
N ILE A 77 9.33 -11.66 13.56
CA ILE A 77 8.86 -12.30 12.35
C ILE A 77 9.75 -11.97 11.16
N GLU A 78 10.03 -13.00 10.34
CA GLU A 78 10.69 -12.81 9.05
C GLU A 78 9.86 -11.89 8.15
N GLY A 79 10.53 -10.96 7.48
CA GLY A 79 9.88 -9.98 6.60
C GLY A 79 8.90 -10.62 5.61
N GLU A 80 9.36 -11.63 4.87
CA GLU A 80 8.57 -12.31 3.84
C GLU A 80 7.27 -12.95 4.39
N LYS A 81 7.20 -13.25 5.70
CA LYS A 81 6.00 -13.82 6.35
C LYS A 81 4.98 -12.77 6.79
N CYS A 82 5.32 -11.49 6.78
CA CYS A 82 4.46 -10.42 7.30
C CYS A 82 3.14 -10.31 6.50
N LYS A 83 3.22 -10.30 5.16
CA LYS A 83 2.03 -10.22 4.28
C LYS A 83 1.07 -11.38 4.56
N ASP A 84 1.58 -12.61 4.57
CA ASP A 84 0.78 -13.82 4.81
C ASP A 84 0.17 -13.86 6.23
N THR A 85 0.90 -13.35 7.21
CA THR A 85 0.41 -13.23 8.59
C THR A 85 -0.78 -12.27 8.65
N CYS A 86 -0.67 -11.10 8.04
CA CYS A 86 -1.77 -10.13 8.01
C CYS A 86 -2.93 -10.56 7.10
N MET A 87 -2.69 -11.39 6.06
CA MET A 87 -3.75 -12.01 5.26
C MET A 87 -4.69 -12.90 6.11
N GLY A 88 -4.22 -13.41 7.25
CA GLY A 88 -5.02 -14.16 8.22
C GLY A 88 -6.02 -13.32 9.01
N ILE A 89 -5.80 -12.00 9.11
CA ILE A 89 -6.66 -11.08 9.89
C ILE A 89 -7.68 -10.47 8.96
N ARG A 90 -8.98 -10.74 9.15
CA ARG A 90 -10.06 -10.43 8.19
C ARG A 90 -10.21 -8.94 7.87
N GLU A 91 -9.99 -8.11 8.87
CA GLU A 91 -10.19 -6.65 8.81
C GLU A 91 -8.94 -5.93 8.29
N ALA A 92 -7.80 -6.60 8.23
CA ALA A 92 -6.57 -6.00 7.73
C ALA A 92 -6.70 -5.67 6.24
N ALA A 93 -6.34 -4.44 5.89
CA ALA A 93 -6.27 -3.92 4.52
C ALA A 93 -4.83 -3.69 4.06
N ALA A 94 -3.89 -3.49 4.99
CA ALA A 94 -2.48 -3.28 4.71
C ALA A 94 -1.60 -4.00 5.76
N TYR A 95 -0.33 -4.13 5.44
CA TYR A 95 0.71 -4.59 6.35
C TYR A 95 1.93 -3.67 6.30
N SER A 96 2.71 -3.65 7.36
CA SER A 96 3.97 -2.92 7.46
C SER A 96 4.96 -3.77 8.24
N TRP A 97 6.15 -3.99 7.68
CA TRP A 97 7.24 -4.66 8.37
C TRP A 97 8.41 -3.69 8.58
N THR A 98 8.98 -3.70 9.77
CA THR A 98 10.16 -2.91 10.13
C THR A 98 11.18 -3.80 10.84
N PRO A 99 12.48 -3.73 10.50
CA PRO A 99 13.50 -4.54 11.16
C PRO A 99 13.62 -4.16 12.64
N ASP A 100 13.92 -5.13 13.50
CA ASP A 100 14.06 -4.89 14.95
C ASP A 100 15.37 -4.13 15.26
N ASN A 101 16.38 -4.26 14.39
CA ASN A 101 17.62 -3.49 14.41
C ASN A 101 17.73 -2.64 13.14
N LEU A 102 17.69 -1.32 13.29
CA LEU A 102 17.78 -0.38 12.17
C LEU A 102 19.20 -0.22 11.61
N ASP A 103 20.22 -0.64 12.36
CA ASP A 103 21.62 -0.57 11.94
C ASP A 103 22.07 -1.82 11.16
N ASP A 104 21.18 -2.82 11.04
CA ASP A 104 21.42 -4.07 10.31
C ASP A 104 20.70 -4.03 8.97
N ASP A 105 21.44 -3.70 7.92
CA ASP A 105 20.93 -3.65 6.54
C ASP A 105 20.51 -5.04 6.01
N ASP A 106 20.98 -6.11 6.65
CA ASP A 106 20.66 -7.50 6.31
C ASP A 106 19.65 -8.12 7.29
N ALA A 107 18.96 -7.30 8.09
CA ALA A 107 17.98 -7.76 9.05
C ALA A 107 16.87 -8.58 8.38
N VAL A 108 16.79 -9.86 8.73
CA VAL A 108 15.76 -10.77 8.20
C VAL A 108 14.52 -10.78 9.10
N VAL A 109 14.68 -10.40 10.37
CA VAL A 109 13.67 -10.49 11.43
C VAL A 109 13.32 -9.10 11.94
N GLY A 110 12.02 -8.89 12.19
CA GLY A 110 11.50 -7.61 12.58
C GLY A 110 10.10 -7.68 13.17
N THR A 111 9.46 -6.52 13.23
CA THR A 111 8.11 -6.34 13.70
C THR A 111 7.16 -6.13 12.51
N CYS A 112 6.13 -6.96 12.42
CA CYS A 112 5.05 -6.86 11.45
C CYS A 112 3.80 -6.25 12.09
N LYS A 113 3.21 -5.25 11.44
CA LYS A 113 1.95 -4.61 11.83
C LYS A 113 0.89 -4.85 10.78
N CYS A 114 -0.29 -5.26 11.22
CA CYS A 114 -1.46 -5.42 10.36
C CYS A 114 -2.39 -4.22 10.56
N ILE A 115 -2.75 -3.56 9.46
CA ILE A 115 -3.37 -2.23 9.49
C ILE A 115 -4.76 -2.32 8.85
N GLU A 116 -5.79 -1.83 9.54
CA GLU A 116 -7.17 -1.76 9.03
C GLU A 116 -7.35 -0.65 8.00
N SER A 117 -6.85 0.55 8.33
CA SER A 117 -7.00 1.75 7.51
C SER A 117 -5.70 2.52 7.48
N LEU A 118 -5.18 2.75 6.26
CA LEU A 118 -3.96 3.50 6.04
C LEU A 118 -4.19 4.99 6.32
N MET A 119 -3.32 5.60 7.11
CA MET A 119 -3.37 7.02 7.48
C MET A 119 -2.14 7.79 7.04
N SER A 120 -0.97 7.16 7.01
CA SER A 120 0.24 7.80 6.53
C SER A 120 1.26 6.77 6.06
N VAL A 121 2.20 7.24 5.25
CA VAL A 121 3.33 6.45 4.76
C VAL A 121 4.58 7.31 4.97
N LYS A 122 5.59 6.76 5.63
CA LYS A 122 6.84 7.47 5.92
C LYS A 122 8.02 6.69 5.39
N LEU A 123 8.99 7.40 4.84
CA LEU A 123 10.27 6.82 4.45
C LEU A 123 10.98 6.29 5.70
N ASN A 124 11.36 5.03 5.65
CA ASN A 124 12.11 4.32 6.68
C ASN A 124 12.89 3.21 5.98
N PHE A 125 14.20 3.38 5.86
CA PHE A 125 15.04 2.44 5.10
C PHE A 125 15.00 1.04 5.69
N ASN A 126 15.16 0.05 4.83
CA ASN A 126 15.11 -1.38 5.17
C ASN A 126 13.74 -1.86 5.69
N SER A 127 12.71 -1.01 5.67
CA SER A 127 11.32 -1.39 5.92
C SER A 127 10.58 -1.62 4.61
N PHE A 128 9.42 -2.27 4.68
CA PHE A 128 8.52 -2.38 3.54
C PHE A 128 7.08 -2.55 4.02
N SER A 129 6.13 -2.21 3.15
CA SER A 129 4.70 -2.21 3.46
C SER A 129 3.89 -2.55 2.22
N GLY A 130 2.63 -2.87 2.36
CA GLY A 130 1.82 -3.10 1.18
C GLY A 130 0.35 -3.24 1.47
N PHE A 131 -0.46 -3.21 0.41
CA PHE A 131 -1.86 -3.55 0.50
C PHE A 131 -2.06 -5.06 0.49
N LEU A 132 -3.06 -5.50 1.24
CA LEU A 132 -3.53 -6.87 1.20
C LEU A 132 -4.53 -6.99 0.05
N GLY A 133 -4.12 -7.70 -1.00
CA GLY A 133 -4.94 -7.92 -2.19
C GLY A 133 -6.22 -8.72 -1.91
N PRO A 134 -7.08 -8.90 -2.94
CA PRO A 134 -8.33 -9.63 -2.82
C PRO A 134 -8.08 -11.07 -2.35
N ARG A 135 -8.80 -11.49 -1.30
CA ARG A 135 -8.53 -12.78 -0.66
C ARG A 135 -9.05 -13.93 -1.50
N LYS A 136 -8.27 -15.03 -1.60
CA LYS A 136 -8.65 -16.21 -2.41
C LYS A 136 -10.01 -16.81 -2.02
N TRP A 137 -10.41 -16.74 -0.74
CA TRP A 137 -11.74 -17.19 -0.28
C TRP A 137 -12.89 -16.26 -0.71
N GLN A 138 -12.61 -15.01 -1.09
CA GLN A 138 -13.60 -14.09 -1.68
C GLN A 138 -13.85 -14.38 -3.16
N LYS A 139 -12.94 -15.08 -3.87
CA LYS A 139 -13.14 -15.48 -5.28
C LYS A 139 -14.28 -16.50 -5.48
N GLY A 140 -14.83 -17.08 -4.41
CA GLY A 140 -15.99 -17.97 -4.46
C GLY A 140 -17.36 -17.27 -4.46
N ARG A 141 -17.42 -15.97 -4.17
CA ARG A 141 -18.65 -15.18 -4.29
C ARG A 141 -18.66 -14.48 -5.64
N ARG A 142 -19.30 -15.09 -6.63
CA ARG A 142 -19.74 -14.38 -7.84
C ARG A 142 -20.59 -13.20 -7.39
N HIS A 143 -20.03 -12.00 -7.36
CA HIS A 143 -20.85 -10.80 -7.35
C HIS A 143 -21.64 -10.80 -8.66
N ALA A 144 -22.96 -10.94 -8.56
CA ALA A 144 -23.84 -10.74 -9.70
C ALA A 144 -23.54 -9.36 -10.30
N PRO A 145 -23.46 -9.24 -11.63
CA PRO A 145 -23.19 -7.95 -12.26
C PRO A 145 -24.29 -6.96 -11.86
N ILE A 146 -23.89 -5.85 -11.25
CA ILE A 146 -24.78 -4.70 -11.03
C ILE A 146 -25.00 -4.05 -12.39
N VAL A 147 -26.16 -4.28 -12.98
CA VAL A 147 -26.62 -3.56 -14.17
C VAL A 147 -27.18 -2.23 -13.70
N ILE A 148 -26.51 -1.14 -14.05
CA ILE A 148 -27.06 0.21 -13.90
C ILE A 148 -28.03 0.42 -15.08
N ARG A 149 -29.29 0.72 -14.76
CA ARG A 149 -30.30 1.20 -15.71
C ARG A 149 -30.31 2.72 -15.73
#